data_AF-A0AAE1J6U7-F1
#
_entry.id   AF-A0AAE1J6U7-F1
#
_cell.length_a   1.000
_cell.length_b   1.000
_cell.length_c   1.000
_cell.angle_alpha   90.00
_cell.angle_beta   90.00
_cell.angle_gamma   90.00
#
_symmetry.space_group_name_H-M   'P 1'
#
loop_
_entity.id
_entity.type
_entity.pdbx_description
1 polymer ?
#
loop_
_entity_poly.entity_id
_entity_poly.type
_entity_poly.pdbx_seq_one_letter_code
_entity_poly.pdbx_strand_id
1 'polypeptide(L)'
;MAKHFNEMSGITAQIPLGSFNTMFNFTGSWMVGAAATKSLAMVGNFFPLFSVKLNKLNLPLHEDIKRAVPYSWDPAALASFRAESAQTNVGYILKQKR
;
A
#
# COMPACT_ATOMS: atom_id res chain seq x y z
N MET A 1 -16.11 -4.39 1.49
CA MET A 1 -15.22 -4.17 0.33
C MET A 1 -13.74 -4.27 0.68
N ALA A 2 -13.17 -3.29 1.41
CA ALA A 2 -11.74 -3.28 1.76
C ALA A 2 -11.28 -4.55 2.49
N LYS A 3 -12.07 -5.05 3.45
CA LYS A 3 -11.81 -6.32 4.14
C LYS A 3 -11.66 -7.50 3.16
N HIS A 4 -12.56 -7.62 2.19
CA HIS A 4 -12.52 -8.67 1.17
C HIS A 4 -11.29 -8.54 0.26
N PHE A 5 -10.93 -7.31 -0.12
CA PHE A 5 -9.70 -7.04 -0.87
C PHE A 5 -8.45 -7.46 -0.08
N ASN A 6 -8.42 -7.19 1.22
CA ASN A 6 -7.32 -7.60 2.10
C ASN A 6 -7.22 -9.14 2.19
N GLU A 7 -8.35 -9.83 2.35
CA GLU A 7 -8.41 -11.29 2.37
C GLU A 7 -7.90 -11.90 1.06
N MET A 8 -8.29 -11.35 -0.10
CA MET A 8 -7.75 -11.75 -1.40
C MET A 8 -6.23 -11.51 -1.51
N SER A 9 -5.71 -10.52 -0.80
CA SER A 9 -4.27 -10.22 -0.71
C SER A 9 -3.54 -11.06 0.35
N GLY A 10 -4.23 -12.00 1.01
CA GLY A 10 -3.66 -12.84 2.07
C GLY A 10 -3.44 -12.12 3.41
N ILE A 11 -4.07 -10.97 3.62
CA ILE A 11 -3.94 -10.15 4.83
C ILE A 11 -5.29 -10.10 5.57
N THR A 12 -5.33 -10.67 6.77
CA THR A 12 -6.52 -10.60 7.63
C THR A 12 -6.49 -9.33 8.47
N ALA A 13 -6.87 -8.19 7.88
CA ALA A 13 -6.91 -6.90 8.56
C ALA A 13 -8.17 -6.10 8.25
N GLN A 14 -8.59 -5.26 9.20
CA GLN A 14 -9.76 -4.36 9.07
C GLN A 14 -9.41 -3.03 8.39
N ILE A 15 -8.13 -2.62 8.41
CA ILE A 15 -7.67 -1.38 7.82
C ILE A 15 -7.46 -1.58 6.31
N PRO A 16 -7.99 -0.71 5.44
CA PRO A 16 -7.78 -0.83 3.99
C PRO A 16 -6.29 -0.78 3.62
N LEU A 17 -5.85 -1.70 2.76
CA LEU A 17 -4.50 -1.67 2.22
C LEU A 17 -4.26 -0.40 1.38
N GLY A 18 -3.01 0.04 1.31
CA GLY A 18 -2.63 1.18 0.48
C GLY A 18 -3.01 0.99 -0.99
N SER A 19 -2.83 -0.22 -1.53
CA SER A 19 -3.24 -0.57 -2.90
C SER A 19 -4.76 -0.45 -3.13
N PHE A 20 -5.58 -0.78 -2.13
CA PHE A 20 -7.02 -0.55 -2.19
C PHE A 20 -7.33 0.94 -2.25
N ASN A 21 -6.68 1.75 -1.40
CA ASN A 21 -6.87 3.20 -1.41
C ASN A 21 -6.45 3.81 -2.76
N THR A 22 -5.30 3.42 -3.30
CA THR A 22 -4.84 3.85 -4.63
C THR A 22 -5.81 3.46 -5.74
N MET A 23 -6.37 2.25 -5.72
CA MET A 23 -7.33 1.77 -6.72
C MET A 23 -8.58 2.67 -6.83
N PHE A 24 -8.97 3.33 -5.73
CA PHE A 24 -10.12 4.23 -5.68
C PHE A 24 -9.74 5.71 -5.51
N ASN A 25 -8.47 6.08 -5.72
CA ASN A 25 -7.95 7.44 -5.55
C ASN A 25 -8.22 8.03 -4.15
N PHE A 26 -8.27 7.19 -3.11
CA PHE A 26 -8.37 7.67 -1.74
C PHE A 26 -7.00 8.19 -1.27
N THR A 27 -6.93 9.51 -1.09
CA THR A 27 -5.77 10.21 -0.55
C THR A 27 -5.98 10.56 0.92
N GLY A 28 -4.95 10.44 1.75
CA GLY A 28 -5.02 10.78 3.18
C GLY A 28 -5.62 9.67 4.04
N SER A 29 -6.46 10.03 5.03
CA SER A 29 -7.07 9.05 5.94
C SER A 29 -8.14 8.22 5.24
N TRP A 30 -8.06 6.90 5.37
CA TRP A 30 -9.05 5.97 4.82
C TRP A 30 -10.48 6.25 5.33
N MET A 31 -10.61 6.80 6.55
CA MET A 31 -11.90 7.18 7.13
C MET A 31 -12.57 8.32 6.36
N VAL A 32 -11.77 9.27 5.86
CA VAL A 32 -12.26 10.43 5.10
C VAL A 32 -12.75 9.97 3.73
N GLY A 33 -11.97 9.14 3.04
CA GLY A 33 -12.37 8.54 1.77
C GLY A 33 -13.66 7.71 1.90
N ALA A 34 -13.78 6.94 2.98
CA ALA A 34 -14.99 6.16 3.27
C ALA A 34 -16.23 7.03 3.52
N ALA A 35 -16.10 8.10 4.31
CA ALA A 35 -17.22 9.00 4.63
C ALA A 35 -17.71 9.79 3.40
N ALA A 36 -16.80 10.17 2.50
CA ALA A 36 -17.13 10.91 1.28
C ALA A 36 -17.75 10.04 0.18
N THR A 37 -17.64 8.71 0.28
CA THR A 37 -18.04 7.78 -0.77
C THR A 37 -19.44 7.22 -0.52
N LYS A 38 -20.37 7.48 -1.44
CA LYS A 38 -21.76 6.96 -1.35
C LYS A 38 -21.88 5.48 -1.76
N SER A 39 -21.11 5.05 -2.75
CA SER A 39 -21.14 3.68 -3.26
C SER A 39 -19.79 3.34 -3.89
N LEU A 40 -19.41 2.07 -3.81
CA LEU A 40 -18.18 1.54 -4.35
C LEU A 40 -18.46 0.16 -4.97
N ALA A 41 -17.88 -0.09 -6.13
CA ALA A 41 -17.95 -1.38 -6.81
C ALA A 41 -16.55 -1.82 -7.25
N MET A 42 -16.32 -3.12 -7.27
CA MET A 42 -15.13 -3.75 -7.83
C MET A 42 -15.60 -4.92 -8.65
N VAL A 43 -15.17 -4.97 -9.91
CA VAL A 43 -15.41 -6.09 -10.81
C VAL A 43 -14.05 -6.50 -11.33
N GLY A 44 -13.63 -7.72 -11.02
CA GLY A 44 -12.32 -8.22 -11.42
C GLY A 44 -12.08 -9.63 -10.91
N ASN A 45 -11.25 -10.37 -11.62
CA ASN A 45 -10.77 -11.68 -11.21
C ASN A 45 -9.29 -11.60 -10.87
N PHE A 46 -8.89 -12.18 -9.74
CA PHE A 46 -7.50 -12.14 -9.27
C PHE A 46 -6.83 -13.49 -9.54
N PHE A 47 -5.78 -13.47 -10.37
CA PHE A 47 -4.93 -14.63 -10.63
C PHE A 47 -3.56 -14.42 -9.95
N PRO A 48 -3.33 -14.96 -8.74
CA PRO A 48 -2.05 -14.81 -8.06
C PRO A 48 -0.97 -15.60 -8.81
N LEU A 49 0.04 -14.93 -9.34
CA LEU A 49 1.14 -15.57 -10.06
C LEU A 49 2.18 -16.20 -9.12
N PHE A 50 2.41 -15.58 -7.97
CA PHE A 50 3.31 -16.07 -6.93
C PHE A 50 2.92 -15.44 -5.59
N SER A 51 3.16 -16.16 -4.49
CA SER A 51 2.93 -15.66 -3.13
C SER A 51 4.28 -15.43 -2.47
N VAL A 52 4.56 -14.18 -2.08
CA VAL A 52 5.75 -13.83 -1.29
C VAL A 52 5.33 -13.71 0.16
N LYS A 53 5.94 -14.50 1.04
CA LYS A 53 5.78 -14.37 2.50
C LYS A 53 7.04 -13.76 3.08
N LEU A 54 6.88 -12.58 3.67
CA LEU A 54 7.93 -11.97 4.49
C LEU A 54 7.95 -12.69 5.84
N ASN A 55 8.95 -13.55 6.05
CA ASN A 55 9.23 -14.09 7.37
C ASN A 55 9.79 -12.97 8.27
N LYS A 56 9.69 -13.13 9.60
CA LYS A 56 10.36 -12.23 10.57
C LYS A 56 11.87 -12.29 10.33
N LEU A 57 12.34 -11.43 9.43
CA LEU A 57 13.72 -11.26 9.04
C LEU A 57 14.08 -9.81 9.38
N ASN A 58 15.30 -9.61 9.89
CA ASN A 58 15.87 -8.28 10.01
C ASN A 58 16.19 -7.77 8.60
N LEU A 59 15.15 -7.37 7.87
CA LEU A 59 15.28 -6.84 6.52
C LEU A 59 15.92 -5.46 6.61
N PRO A 60 17.12 -5.26 6.04
CA PRO A 60 17.72 -3.95 6.03
C PRO A 60 16.84 -3.01 5.20
N LEU A 61 16.51 -1.86 5.77
CA LEU A 61 15.80 -0.80 5.05
C LEU A 61 16.73 -0.24 3.96
N HIS A 62 16.21 0.01 2.77
CA HIS A 62 16.98 0.64 1.69
C HIS A 62 17.45 2.04 2.11
N GLU A 63 18.67 2.44 1.73
CA GLU A 63 19.26 3.72 2.15
C GLU A 63 18.43 4.93 1.74
N ASP A 64 17.80 4.87 0.56
CA ASP A 64 16.90 5.94 0.09
C ASP A 64 15.67 6.09 0.99
N ILE A 65 15.14 4.96 1.50
CA ILE A 65 14.00 5.00 2.43
C ILE A 65 14.46 5.61 3.75
N LYS A 66 15.64 5.22 4.26
CA LYS A 66 16.20 5.81 5.49
C LYS A 66 16.38 7.32 5.38
N ARG A 67 16.85 7.81 4.23
CA ARG A 67 17.02 9.25 3.96
C ARG A 67 15.70 10.00 3.81
N ALA A 68 14.68 9.34 3.28
CA ALA A 68 13.36 9.93 3.14
C ALA A 68 12.55 9.95 4.45
N VAL A 69 12.96 9.19 5.49
CA VAL A 69 12.31 9.26 6.81
C VAL A 69 12.51 10.67 7.40
N PRO A 70 11.43 11.37 7.76
CA PRO A 70 11.55 12.68 8.42
C PRO A 70 12.34 12.56 9.72
N TYR A 71 13.28 13.49 9.94
CA TYR A 71 14.10 13.55 11.14
C TYR A 71 13.30 13.97 12.40
N SER A 72 12.17 14.65 12.20
CA SER A 72 11.27 15.10 13.25
C SER A 72 9.92 14.41 13.16
N TRP A 73 9.25 14.27 14.30
CA TRP A 73 7.92 13.68 14.39
C TRP A 73 6.83 14.71 13.98
N ASP A 74 6.92 15.22 12.75
CA ASP A 74 5.91 16.08 12.17
C ASP A 74 4.79 15.23 11.52
N PRO A 75 3.53 15.32 11.99
CA PRO A 75 2.41 14.58 11.41
C PRO A 75 2.22 14.79 9.91
N ALA A 76 2.51 16.01 9.41
CA ALA A 76 2.37 16.32 7.98
C ALA A 76 3.47 15.63 7.16
N ALA A 77 4.74 15.72 7.57
CA ALA A 77 5.86 15.03 6.93
C ALA A 77 5.73 13.49 6.99
N LEU A 78 5.19 12.93 8.08
CA LEU A 78 4.92 11.49 8.20
C LEU A 78 3.78 11.03 7.27
N ALA A 79 2.76 11.88 7.07
CA ALA A 79 1.68 11.62 6.14
C ALA A 79 2.16 11.68 4.67
N SER A 80 3.03 12.63 4.33
CA SER A 80 3.57 12.78 2.97
C SER A 80 4.59 11.70 2.60
N PHE A 81 5.40 11.20 3.56
CA PHE A 81 6.33 10.08 3.35
C PHE A 81 5.67 8.82 2.77
N ARG A 82 4.36 8.64 3.00
CA ARG A 82 3.58 7.49 2.50
C ARG A 82 3.31 7.52 0.99
N ALA A 83 3.40 8.68 0.34
CA ALA A 83 3.00 8.83 -1.07
C ALA A 83 4.13 8.51 -2.06
N GLU A 84 5.39 8.78 -1.69
CA GLU A 84 6.52 8.70 -2.63
C GLU A 84 7.24 7.34 -2.60
N SER A 85 7.26 6.68 -1.44
CA SER A 85 7.96 5.40 -1.25
C SER A 85 7.24 4.18 -1.84
N ALA A 86 5.93 4.27 -2.10
CA ALA A 86 5.12 3.16 -2.63
C ALA A 86 5.22 3.01 -4.16
N GLN A 87 5.58 4.07 -4.89
CA GLN A 87 5.58 4.05 -6.36
C GLN A 87 6.84 3.36 -6.94
N THR A 88 7.92 3.29 -6.17
CA THR A 88 9.24 2.95 -6.69
C THR A 88 9.49 1.43 -6.75
N ASN A 89 8.93 0.60 -5.87
CA ASN A 89 9.35 -0.81 -5.77
C ASN A 89 8.59 -1.82 -6.66
N VAL A 90 7.45 -1.47 -7.25
CA VAL A 90 6.73 -2.38 -8.14
C VAL A 90 7.29 -2.34 -9.57
N GLY A 91 7.90 -1.21 -9.98
CA GLY A 91 8.45 -1.00 -11.32
C GLY A 91 9.74 -1.77 -11.62
N TYR A 92 10.56 -2.09 -10.61
CA TYR A 92 11.85 -2.77 -10.82
C TYR A 92 11.73 -4.28 -11.01
N ILE A 93 10.68 -4.92 -10.47
CA ILE A 93 10.50 -6.37 -10.58
C ILE A 93 10.01 -6.76 -11.99
N LEU A 94 9.31 -5.87 -12.69
CA LEU A 94 8.81 -6.12 -14.05
C LEU A 94 9.82 -5.86 -15.17
N LYS A 95 10.97 -5.21 -14.89
CA LYS A 95 12.00 -4.94 -15.90
C LYS A 95 13.07 -6.03 -16.04
N GLN A 96 13.12 -7.02 -15.15
CA GLN A 96 14.11 -8.11 -15.21
C GLN A 96 13.62 -9.42 -15.82
N LYS A 97 12.43 -9.40 -16.46
CA LYS A 97 11.84 -10.58 -17.12
C LYS A 97 11.47 -10.31 -18.58
N ARG A 98 12.34 -9.60 -19.32
CA ARG A 98 12.40 -9.70 -20.78
C ARG A 98 13.50 -10.67 -21.16
#